data_AF-A0A7C6ZJ34-F1
#
_entry.id   AF-A0A7C6ZJ34-F1
#
_cell.length_a   1.000
_cell.length_b   1.000
_cell.length_c   1.000
_cell.angle_alpha   90.00
_cell.angle_beta   90.00
_cell.angle_gamma   90.00
#
_symmetry.space_group_name_H-M   'P 1'
#
loop_
_entity.id
_entity.type
_entity.pdbx_description
1 polymer ?
#
loop_
_entity_poly.entity_id
_entity_poly.type
_entity_poly.pdbx_seq_one_letter_code
_entity_poly.pdbx_strand_id
1 'polypeptide(L)'
;MRLESAGEDSHRNPIVCRQCSNAYCVRACPIPNVFSQDPVSRVMVINSQRCTGCGLCARYCPYGVIVRTQSSGSGLSVYVKCDLCYGDPQCVRYCPTGALKYVKEVKATEDRQLELGAHGCDPKVGGLA
;
A
#
# COMPACT_ATOMS: atom_id res chain seq x y z
N MET A 1 -1.84 -8.62 1.80
CA MET A 1 -2.97 -8.11 2.63
C MET A 1 -3.54 -6.88 1.98
N ARG A 2 -4.86 -6.76 1.83
CA ARG A 2 -5.46 -5.70 0.99
C ARG A 2 -6.89 -5.35 1.41
N LEU A 3 -7.33 -4.14 1.04
CA LEU A 3 -8.74 -3.76 1.04
C LEU A 3 -9.40 -4.11 -0.28
N GLU A 4 -10.49 -4.86 -0.22
CA GLU A 4 -11.34 -5.20 -1.36
C GLU A 4 -12.69 -4.49 -1.24
N SER A 5 -13.29 -4.14 -2.38
CA SER A 5 -14.61 -3.53 -2.48
C SER A 5 -15.60 -4.50 -3.09
N ALA A 6 -16.80 -4.61 -2.54
CA ALA A 6 -17.86 -5.50 -3.02
C ALA A 6 -18.69 -4.96 -4.19
N GLY A 7 -18.49 -3.71 -4.64
CA GLY A 7 -19.30 -3.09 -5.70
C GLY A 7 -18.72 -3.22 -7.11
N GLU A 8 -19.59 -3.47 -8.09
CA GLU A 8 -19.26 -3.60 -9.53
C GLU A 8 -18.95 -2.25 -10.21
N ASP A 9 -19.28 -1.12 -9.56
CA ASP A 9 -18.94 0.23 -10.04
C ASP A 9 -17.56 0.69 -9.56
N SER A 10 -16.61 0.77 -10.50
CA SER A 10 -15.22 1.21 -10.27
C SER A 10 -15.08 2.58 -9.56
N HIS A 11 -16.07 3.47 -9.69
CA HIS A 11 -16.01 4.85 -9.19
C HIS A 11 -16.12 5.03 -7.67
N ARG A 12 -16.43 3.97 -6.90
CA ARG A 12 -16.65 4.05 -5.44
C ARG A 12 -15.66 3.25 -4.61
N ASN A 13 -14.55 2.82 -5.21
CA ASN A 13 -13.52 2.05 -4.52
C ASN A 13 -12.47 2.97 -3.86
N PRO A 14 -12.18 2.85 -2.56
CA PRO A 14 -11.12 3.64 -1.93
C PRO A 14 -9.77 3.39 -2.59
N ILE A 15 -9.14 4.48 -3.02
CA ILE A 15 -7.79 4.46 -3.59
C ILE A 15 -6.79 4.50 -2.43
N VAL A 16 -6.31 3.32 -2.03
CA VAL A 16 -5.38 3.14 -0.90
C VAL A 16 -4.13 2.36 -1.31
N CYS A 17 -3.11 2.37 -0.44
CA CYS A 17 -1.92 1.56 -0.62
C CYS A 17 -2.27 0.07 -0.81
N ARG A 18 -1.78 -0.51 -1.91
CA ARG A 18 -2.05 -1.90 -2.28
C ARG A 18 -1.15 -2.92 -1.56
N GLN A 19 -0.15 -2.45 -0.79
CA GLN A 19 0.84 -3.31 -0.14
C GLN A 19 1.51 -4.29 -1.11
N CYS A 20 1.96 -3.79 -2.27
CA CYS A 20 2.60 -4.59 -3.32
C CYS A 20 3.72 -5.47 -2.75
N SER A 21 3.82 -6.72 -3.20
CA SER A 21 4.98 -7.56 -2.92
C SER A 21 6.23 -7.03 -3.62
N ASN A 22 6.05 -6.47 -4.83
CA ASN A 22 7.11 -5.88 -5.65
C ASN A 22 7.14 -4.34 -5.60
N ALA A 23 7.15 -3.73 -4.41
CA ALA A 23 6.94 -2.29 -4.23
C ALA A 23 8.06 -1.38 -4.82
N TYR A 24 7.77 -0.64 -5.90
CA TYR A 24 8.68 0.37 -6.46
C TYR A 24 9.01 1.49 -5.47
N CYS A 25 8.05 1.92 -4.67
CA CYS A 25 8.27 2.99 -3.69
C CYS A 25 9.33 2.62 -2.64
N VAL A 26 9.45 1.34 -2.28
CA VAL A 26 10.49 0.83 -1.37
C VAL A 26 11.84 0.83 -2.07
N ARG A 27 11.93 0.28 -3.29
CA ARG A 27 13.19 0.24 -4.06
C ARG A 27 13.72 1.62 -4.45
N ALA A 28 12.82 2.56 -4.73
CA ALA A 28 13.17 3.91 -5.14
C ALA A 28 13.65 4.77 -3.96
N CYS A 29 13.47 4.34 -2.71
CA CYS A 29 13.89 5.11 -1.56
C CYS A 29 15.40 4.92 -1.33
N PRO A 30 16.22 5.99 -1.44
CA PRO A 30 17.67 5.89 -1.25
C PRO A 30 18.07 5.88 0.24
N ILE A 31 17.11 6.16 1.14
CA ILE A 31 17.38 6.29 2.57
C ILE A 31 17.10 4.94 3.25
N PRO A 32 18.09 4.32 3.90
CA PRO A 32 17.92 3.01 4.54
C PRO A 32 16.84 3.07 5.59
N ASN A 33 16.05 2.00 5.77
CA ASN A 33 14.93 1.83 6.73
C ASN A 33 13.97 3.03 6.90
N VAL A 34 13.74 3.82 5.84
CA VAL A 34 12.53 4.68 5.78
C VAL A 34 11.30 3.82 5.55
N PHE A 35 11.42 2.79 4.71
CA PHE A 35 10.43 1.75 4.57
C PHE A 35 10.82 0.56 5.45
N SER A 36 9.86 0.04 6.20
CA SER A 36 10.02 -1.15 7.04
C SER A 36 8.71 -1.91 7.17
N GLN A 37 8.77 -3.23 7.36
CA GLN A 37 7.60 -3.99 7.73
C GLN A 37 7.35 -3.87 9.23
N ASP A 38 6.11 -3.58 9.61
CA ASP A 38 5.66 -3.68 10.97
C ASP A 38 5.81 -5.14 11.47
N PRO A 39 6.38 -5.37 12.66
CA PRO A 39 6.71 -6.73 13.12
C PRO A 39 5.48 -7.59 13.39
N VAL A 40 4.34 -6.99 13.75
CA VAL A 40 3.12 -7.71 14.13
C VAL A 40 2.22 -7.93 12.93
N SER A 41 1.82 -6.82 12.29
CA SER A 41 0.88 -6.80 11.18
C SER A 41 1.53 -7.13 9.84
N ARG A 42 2.86 -7.09 9.74
CA ARG A 42 3.63 -7.27 8.49
C ARG A 42 3.33 -6.22 7.43
N VAL A 43 2.63 -5.14 7.78
CA VAL A 43 2.33 -4.03 6.87
C VAL A 43 3.61 -3.27 6.58
N MET A 44 3.88 -2.98 5.31
CA MET A 44 4.95 -2.05 4.94
C MET A 44 4.54 -0.64 5.37
N VAL A 45 5.38 0.09 6.11
CA VAL A 45 5.10 1.46 6.61
C VAL A 45 6.21 2.43 6.20
N ILE A 46 5.95 3.74 6.32
CA ILE A 46 6.96 4.78 6.16
C ILE A 46 7.28 5.38 7.53
N ASN A 47 8.55 5.33 7.93
CA ASN A 47 9.07 6.04 9.10
C ASN A 47 9.33 7.51 8.75
N SER A 48 8.42 8.39 9.18
CA SER A 48 8.50 9.83 8.91
C SER A 48 9.71 10.50 9.56
N GLN A 49 10.21 9.98 10.69
CA GLN A 49 11.38 10.54 11.39
C GLN A 49 12.67 10.37 10.60
N ARG A 50 12.72 9.41 9.67
CA ARG A 50 13.89 9.13 8.82
C ARG A 50 13.70 9.63 7.39
N CYS A 51 12.49 10.06 7.04
CA CYS A 51 12.18 10.55 5.71
C CYS A 51 12.83 11.92 5.48
N THR A 52 13.61 12.04 4.41
CA THR A 52 14.28 13.29 4.02
C THR A 52 13.43 14.18 3.10
N GLY A 53 12.24 13.72 2.71
CA GLY A 53 11.35 14.49 1.83
C GLY A 53 11.70 14.48 0.33
N CYS A 54 12.57 13.57 -0.14
CA CYS A 54 13.00 13.55 -1.55
C CYS A 54 11.89 13.26 -2.58
N GLY A 55 10.78 12.63 -2.18
CA GLY A 55 9.60 12.40 -3.03
C GLY A 55 9.73 11.32 -4.10
N LEU A 56 10.84 10.58 -4.18
CA LEU A 56 11.01 9.49 -5.13
C LEU A 56 9.94 8.40 -4.95
N CYS A 57 9.61 8.05 -3.70
CA CYS A 57 8.57 7.06 -3.43
C CYS A 57 7.21 7.43 -4.01
N ALA A 58 6.81 8.71 -3.91
CA ALA A 58 5.57 9.22 -4.51
C ALA A 58 5.63 9.20 -6.04
N ARG A 59 6.74 9.64 -6.63
CA ARG A 59 6.94 9.62 -8.09
C ARG A 59 6.81 8.22 -8.69
N TYR A 60 7.37 7.21 -8.03
CA TYR A 60 7.40 5.84 -8.53
C TYR A 60 6.21 4.98 -8.08
N CYS A 61 5.26 5.53 -7.32
CA CYS A 61 4.06 4.79 -6.95
C CYS A 61 3.05 4.85 -8.11
N PRO A 62 2.77 3.74 -8.82
CA PRO A 62 1.87 3.77 -9.97
C PRO A 62 0.41 4.07 -9.58
N TYR A 63 0.07 3.90 -8.29
CA TYR A 63 -1.27 4.14 -7.76
C TYR A 63 -1.47 5.57 -7.23
N GLY A 64 -0.41 6.38 -7.13
CA GLY A 64 -0.53 7.77 -6.64
C GLY A 64 -0.95 7.91 -5.16
N VAL A 65 -0.78 6.86 -4.35
CA VAL A 65 -1.29 6.77 -2.95
C VAL A 65 -0.29 7.21 -1.88
N ILE A 66 0.83 7.82 -2.28
CA ILE A 66 1.84 8.35 -1.36
C ILE A 66 1.79 9.87 -1.47
N VAL A 67 1.48 10.53 -0.36
CA VAL A 67 1.20 11.97 -0.32
C VAL A 67 2.23 12.69 0.54
N ARG A 68 2.53 13.95 0.17
CA ARG A 68 3.41 14.83 0.93
C ARG A 68 2.63 15.44 2.09
N THR A 69 3.22 15.45 3.27
CA THR A 69 2.73 16.13 4.47
C THR A 69 3.88 16.84 5.18
N GLN A 70 3.59 17.58 6.24
CA GLN A 70 4.61 18.23 7.07
C GLN A 70 4.94 17.35 8.27
N SER A 71 6.23 17.25 8.60
CA SER A 71 6.67 16.59 9.82
C SER A 71 6.39 17.49 11.03
N SER A 72 5.74 16.92 12.04
CA SER A 72 5.44 17.61 13.30
C SER A 72 6.74 18.07 13.95
N GLY A 73 6.99 19.39 13.95
CA GLY A 73 8.07 20.03 14.71
C GLY A 73 9.35 20.38 13.94
N SER A 74 9.55 19.92 12.70
CA SER A 74 10.77 20.23 11.93
C SER A 74 10.55 21.12 10.71
N GLY A 75 9.29 21.37 10.32
CA GLY A 75 8.96 22.06 9.06
C GLY A 75 9.36 21.29 7.79
N LEU A 76 10.04 20.15 7.94
CA LEU A 76 10.45 19.28 6.86
C LEU A 76 9.22 18.61 6.25
N SER A 77 9.17 18.60 4.92
CA SER A 77 8.16 17.84 4.22
C SER A 77 8.51 16.36 4.19
N VAL A 78 7.59 15.53 4.65
CA VAL A 78 7.73 14.06 4.66
C VAL A 78 6.64 13.44 3.81
N TYR A 79 6.82 12.17 3.45
CA TYR A 79 5.84 11.43 2.67
C TYR A 79 5.18 10.39 3.54
N VAL A 80 3.86 10.26 3.41
CA VAL A 80 3.04 9.29 4.13
C VAL A 80 2.18 8.52 3.13
N LYS A 81 1.73 7.35 3.55
CA LYS A 81 0.84 6.48 2.78
C LYS A 81 -0.07 5.74 3.74
N CYS A 82 -1.13 5.13 3.22
CA CYS A 82 -1.93 4.20 4.02
C CYS A 82 -1.04 3.08 4.60
N ASP A 83 -1.11 2.91 5.91
CA ASP A 83 -0.43 1.90 6.73
C ASP A 83 -1.39 0.78 7.14
N LEU A 84 -2.56 0.70 6.50
CA LEU A 84 -3.64 -0.22 6.82
C LEU A 84 -3.99 -0.24 8.32
N CYS A 85 -3.77 0.88 9.02
CA CYS A 85 -3.94 0.98 10.47
C CYS A 85 -3.27 -0.18 11.21
N TYR A 86 -2.05 -0.55 10.80
CA TYR A 86 -1.29 -1.66 11.38
C TYR A 86 -2.07 -2.99 11.42
N GLY A 87 -2.83 -3.26 10.36
CA GLY A 87 -3.59 -4.50 10.22
C GLY A 87 -4.96 -4.51 10.88
N ASP A 88 -5.43 -3.37 11.39
CA ASP A 88 -6.83 -3.16 11.80
C ASP A 88 -7.44 -1.94 11.07
N PRO A 89 -7.75 -2.05 9.76
CA PRO A 89 -8.16 -0.89 8.96
C PRO A 89 -9.48 -0.29 9.45
N GLN A 90 -9.41 0.91 10.04
CA GLN A 90 -10.58 1.58 10.60
C GLN A 90 -11.64 1.89 9.52
N CYS A 91 -11.22 2.18 8.29
CA CYS A 91 -12.14 2.37 7.16
C CYS A 91 -13.03 1.15 6.88
N VAL A 92 -12.53 -0.07 7.13
CA VAL A 92 -13.33 -1.31 7.03
C VAL A 92 -14.30 -1.39 8.20
N ARG A 93 -13.80 -1.17 9.42
CA ARG A 93 -14.59 -1.23 10.66
C ARG A 93 -15.79 -0.27 10.64
N TYR A 94 -15.59 0.93 10.11
CA TYR A 94 -16.61 1.98 10.09
C TYR A 94 -17.42 2.03 8.79
N CYS A 95 -17.21 1.12 7.84
CA CYS A 95 -17.96 1.12 6.58
C CYS A 95 -19.43 0.78 6.84
N PRO A 96 -20.37 1.72 6.68
CA PRO A 96 -21.78 1.50 7.07
C PRO A 96 -22.50 0.49 6.18
N THR A 97 -22.04 0.32 4.94
CA THR A 97 -22.61 -0.60 3.96
C THR A 97 -21.95 -1.98 3.97
N GLY A 98 -20.86 -2.17 4.73
CA GLY A 98 -20.06 -3.40 4.66
C GLY A 98 -19.39 -3.62 3.30
N ALA A 99 -19.28 -2.58 2.46
CA ALA A 99 -18.73 -2.70 1.11
C ALA A 99 -17.22 -2.98 1.10
N LEU A 100 -16.51 -2.70 2.20
CA LEU A 100 -15.08 -2.91 2.33
C LEU A 100 -14.77 -4.18 3.11
N LYS A 101 -13.81 -4.97 2.61
CA LYS A 101 -13.30 -6.16 3.28
C LYS A 101 -11.80 -6.06 3.45
N TYR A 102 -11.31 -6.47 4.62
CA TYR A 102 -9.87 -6.63 4.84
C TYR A 102 -9.48 -8.10 4.65
N VAL A 103 -8.73 -8.37 3.60
CA VAL A 103 -8.22 -9.72 3.31
C VAL A 103 -6.74 -9.83 3.70
N LYS A 104 -6.47 -10.80 4.58
CA LYS A 104 -5.12 -11.29 4.83
C LYS A 104 -4.81 -12.31 3.74
N GLU A 105 -3.63 -12.25 3.14
CA GLU A 105 -3.28 -13.19 2.08
C GLU A 105 -3.20 -14.61 2.65
N VAL A 106 -3.91 -15.51 1.99
CA VAL A 106 -3.90 -16.94 2.28
C VAL A 106 -2.78 -17.55 1.45
N LYS A 107 -1.90 -18.36 2.07
CA LYS A 107 -0.85 -19.07 1.32
C LYS A 107 -1.51 -19.89 0.20
N ALA A 108 -1.07 -19.66 -1.03
CA ALA A 108 -1.49 -20.48 -2.17
C ALA A 108 -1.12 -21.94 -1.89
N THR A 109 -2.08 -22.84 -1.96
CA THR A 109 -1.79 -24.23 -2.35
C THR A 109 -1.34 -24.21 -3.81
N GLU A 110 -0.48 -25.14 -4.21
CA GLU A 110 0.23 -25.15 -5.49
C GLU A 110 -0.70 -24.98 -6.71
N ASP A 111 -1.97 -25.38 -6.59
CA ASP A 111 -3.00 -25.25 -7.64
C ASP A 111 -3.52 -23.82 -7.89
N ARG A 112 -3.31 -22.87 -6.96
CA ARG A 112 -3.81 -21.48 -7.07
C ARG A 112 -2.76 -20.46 -7.49
N GLN A 113 -1.57 -20.93 -7.82
CA GLN A 113 -0.40 -20.09 -8.10
C GLN A 113 -0.53 -19.26 -9.39
N LEU A 114 -1.42 -19.66 -10.30
CA LEU A 114 -1.73 -18.94 -11.56
C LEU A 114 -2.72 -17.77 -11.37
N GLU A 115 -3.64 -17.83 -10.40
CA GLU A 115 -4.61 -16.74 -10.15
C GLU A 115 -4.03 -15.64 -9.23
N LEU A 116 -3.07 -16.00 -8.37
CA LEU A 116 -2.40 -15.09 -7.43
C LEU A 116 -1.16 -14.40 -8.05
N GLY A 117 -0.92 -14.58 -9.35
CA GLY A 117 0.28 -14.17 -10.07
C GLY A 117 0.49 -12.66 -10.26
N ALA A 118 -0.36 -11.76 -9.74
CA ALA A 118 -0.31 -10.34 -10.09
C ALA A 118 -0.13 -9.38 -8.89
N HIS A 119 0.56 -9.80 -7.81
CA HIS A 119 0.83 -8.93 -6.66
C HIS A 119 2.03 -7.96 -6.85
N GLY A 120 2.53 -7.88 -8.09
CA GLY A 120 3.52 -6.89 -8.47
C GLY A 120 2.94 -5.48 -8.48
N CYS A 121 3.74 -4.47 -8.16
CA CYS A 121 3.40 -3.07 -8.45
C CYS A 121 3.45 -2.80 -9.97
N ASP A 122 3.15 -3.79 -10.82
CA ASP A 122 3.35 -3.73 -12.26
C ASP A 122 2.22 -2.93 -12.92
N PRO A 123 2.51 -1.78 -13.54
CA PRO A 123 1.52 -0.98 -14.24
C PRO A 123 0.96 -1.65 -15.51
N LYS A 124 1.43 -2.85 -15.91
CA LYS A 124 1.09 -3.53 -17.18
C LYS A 124 0.58 -4.97 -17.07
N VAL A 125 -0.09 -5.39 -15.99
CA VAL A 125 -0.79 -6.70 -16.02
C VAL A 125 -2.10 -6.58 -16.80
N GLY A 126 -1.93 -6.54 -18.12
CA GLY A 126 -2.92 -6.44 -19.17
C GLY A 126 -2.18 -6.49 -20.49
N GLY A 127 -1.89 -7.71 -20.98
CA GLY A 127 -1.31 -7.91 -22.30
C GLY A 127 -0.48 -9.19 -22.41
N LEU A 128 -0.98 -10.11 -23.22
CA LEU A 128 -0.27 -11.28 -23.72
C LEU A 128 1.16 -10.93 -24.20
N ALA A 129 2.13 -11.75 -23.81
CA ALA A 129 3.22 -12.24 -24.63
C ALA A 129 3.79 -13.51 -23.97
#